data_AF-E8KDT8-F1
#
_entry.id   AF-E8KDT8-F1
#
_cell.length_a   1.000
_cell.length_b   1.000
_cell.length_c   1.000
_cell.angle_alpha   90.00
_cell.angle_beta   90.00
_cell.angle_gamma   90.00
#
_symmetry.space_group_name_H-M   'P 1'
#
loop_
_entity.id
_entity.type
_entity.pdbx_description
1 polymer ?
#
loop_
_entity_poly.entity_id
_entity_poly.type
_entity_poly.pdbx_seq_one_letter_code
_entity_poly.pdbx_strand_id
1 'polypeptide(L)'
;MTLKVGDQVWFSNPMGEFSCQQVLADNYLLVGAGSGVTPIMSMARWLLANRPEVNLTVIHSVHSPEDVIFKSEWQELQAKYPKLNLVINASVVATEGFASDRISAEIIKNVVPNVSDYTVMTCGPEAYMTTLKKYRNRFRRKRRSILYRSFL
;
A
#
# COMPACT_ATOMS: atom_id res chain seq x y z
N MET A 1 -16.28 -2.09 25.86
CA MET A 1 -17.57 -1.60 25.32
C MET A 1 -17.55 -1.87 23.82
N THR A 2 -18.49 -2.65 23.30
CA THR A 2 -18.58 -2.99 21.87
C THR A 2 -19.64 -2.14 21.20
N LEU A 3 -19.33 -1.57 20.03
CA LEU A 3 -20.27 -0.78 19.23
C LEU A 3 -21.34 -1.67 18.59
N LYS A 4 -22.57 -1.15 18.48
CA LYS A 4 -23.71 -1.81 17.84
C LYS A 4 -24.30 -0.95 16.73
N VAL A 5 -25.02 -1.60 15.82
CA VAL A 5 -25.80 -0.89 14.79
C VAL A 5 -26.82 0.01 15.47
N GLY A 6 -26.83 1.29 15.10
CA GLY A 6 -27.68 2.32 15.70
C GLY A 6 -26.95 3.22 16.72
N ASP A 7 -25.75 2.84 17.16
CA ASP A 7 -24.94 3.70 18.02
C ASP A 7 -24.48 4.94 17.25
N GLN A 8 -24.54 6.09 17.92
CA GLN A 8 -23.96 7.34 17.40
C GLN A 8 -22.52 7.47 17.89
N VAL A 9 -21.62 7.78 16.97
CA VAL A 9 -20.20 8.02 17.26
C VAL A 9 -19.81 9.39 16.71
N TRP A 10 -19.03 10.12 17.50
CA TRP A 10 -18.50 11.42 17.11
C TRP A 10 -17.13 11.23 16.45
N PHE A 11 -16.97 11.76 15.25
CA PHE A 11 -15.70 11.79 14.55
C PHE A 11 -15.11 13.20 14.60
N SER A 12 -13.80 13.30 14.78
CA SER A 12 -13.09 14.53 14.52
C SER A 12 -13.04 14.84 13.02
N ASN A 13 -12.63 16.05 12.67
CA ASN A 13 -12.23 16.36 11.30
C ASN A 13 -11.13 15.40 10.82
N PRO A 14 -11.03 15.14 9.49
CA PRO A 14 -9.93 14.37 8.94
C PRO A 14 -8.59 15.01 9.33
N MET A 15 -7.69 14.21 9.90
CA MET A 15 -6.38 14.65 10.35
C MET A 15 -5.27 13.82 9.67
N GLY A 16 -4.17 14.50 9.36
CA GLY A 16 -2.93 13.90 8.85
C GLY A 16 -2.60 14.25 7.41
N GLU A 17 -1.31 14.20 7.09
CA GLU A 17 -0.76 14.60 5.78
C GLU A 17 -0.63 13.41 4.79
N PHE A 18 -1.01 12.20 5.20
CA PHE A 18 -0.84 10.98 4.41
C PHE A 18 -1.86 10.89 3.27
N SER A 19 -1.63 11.66 2.20
CA SER A 19 -2.49 11.73 1.01
C SER A 19 -1.67 11.80 -0.27
N CYS A 20 -2.16 11.11 -1.31
CA CYS A 20 -1.56 11.17 -2.65
C CYS A 20 -1.93 12.45 -3.42
N GLN A 21 -2.99 13.17 -3.00
CA GLN A 21 -3.52 14.32 -3.73
C GLN A 21 -2.52 15.48 -3.83
N GLN A 22 -1.69 15.65 -2.81
CA GLN A 22 -0.70 16.74 -2.74
C GLN A 22 0.69 16.31 -3.25
N VAL A 23 0.85 15.05 -3.66
CA VAL A 23 2.12 14.52 -4.14
C VAL A 23 2.02 14.30 -5.64
N LEU A 24 2.75 15.09 -6.43
CA LEU A 24 2.82 14.92 -7.88
C LEU A 24 3.98 14.00 -8.26
N ALA A 25 3.67 12.86 -8.86
CA ALA A 25 4.65 11.91 -9.38
C ALA A 25 4.08 11.10 -10.55
N ASP A 26 4.97 10.54 -11.36
CA ASP A 26 4.59 9.69 -12.49
C ASP A 26 4.46 8.21 -12.08
N ASN A 27 5.19 7.80 -11.03
CA ASN A 27 5.19 6.43 -10.52
C ASN A 27 4.91 6.42 -9.02
N TYR A 28 3.89 5.67 -8.60
CA TYR A 28 3.54 5.48 -7.19
C TYR A 28 3.74 4.02 -6.79
N LEU A 29 4.35 3.83 -5.62
CA LEU A 29 4.44 2.55 -4.93
C LEU A 29 3.69 2.67 -3.60
N LEU A 30 2.49 2.09 -3.55
CA LEU A 30 1.66 2.06 -2.36
C LEU A 30 1.85 0.72 -1.64
N VAL A 31 2.18 0.74 -0.35
CA VAL A 31 2.61 -0.46 0.37
C VAL A 31 1.86 -0.57 1.71
N GLY A 32 0.95 -1.54 1.82
CA GLY A 32 0.02 -1.67 2.94
C GLY A 32 0.09 -3.04 3.61
N ALA A 33 0.14 -3.08 4.94
CA ALA A 33 0.06 -4.33 5.71
C ALA A 33 -1.14 -4.36 6.66
N GLY A 34 -1.87 -5.47 6.67
CA GLY A 34 -3.08 -5.62 7.49
C GLY A 34 -4.08 -4.49 7.24
N SER A 35 -4.63 -3.90 8.31
CA SER A 35 -5.55 -2.74 8.23
C SER A 35 -4.92 -1.47 7.64
N GLY A 36 -3.58 -1.40 7.53
CA GLY A 36 -2.89 -0.36 6.78
C GLY A 36 -3.24 -0.30 5.30
N VAL A 37 -3.92 -1.31 4.77
CA VAL A 37 -4.49 -1.26 3.42
C VAL A 37 -5.63 -0.25 3.28
N THR A 38 -6.33 0.15 4.34
CA THR A 38 -7.46 1.10 4.23
C THR A 38 -7.06 2.43 3.58
N PRO A 39 -6.03 3.15 4.06
CA PRO A 39 -5.57 4.35 3.37
C PRO A 39 -4.93 4.05 2.01
N ILE A 40 -4.33 2.87 1.82
CA ILE A 40 -3.78 2.45 0.51
C ILE A 40 -4.89 2.31 -0.53
N MET A 41 -5.99 1.63 -0.19
CA MET A 41 -7.14 1.46 -1.06
C MET A 41 -7.78 2.81 -1.38
N SER A 42 -7.91 3.71 -0.40
CA SER A 42 -8.39 5.08 -0.64
C SER A 42 -7.55 5.83 -1.68
N MET A 43 -6.23 5.76 -1.57
CA MET A 43 -5.32 6.42 -2.53
C MET A 43 -5.33 5.72 -3.90
N ALA A 44 -5.39 4.39 -3.94
CA ALA A 44 -5.45 3.63 -5.18
C ALA A 44 -6.70 3.99 -6.00
N ARG A 45 -7.89 3.99 -5.37
CA ARG A 45 -9.13 4.45 -6.00
C ARG A 45 -8.98 5.85 -6.57
N TRP A 46 -8.44 6.78 -5.78
CA TRP A 46 -8.32 8.17 -6.19
C TRP A 46 -7.36 8.33 -7.37
N LEU A 47 -6.17 7.71 -7.32
CA LEU A 47 -5.17 7.76 -8.39
C LEU A 47 -5.71 7.13 -9.68
N LEU A 48 -6.34 5.94 -9.60
CA LEU A 48 -6.89 5.27 -10.78
C LEU A 48 -8.03 6.04 -11.44
N ALA A 49 -8.85 6.74 -10.64
CA ALA A 49 -9.96 7.53 -11.16
C ALA A 49 -9.53 8.90 -11.70
N ASN A 50 -8.57 9.57 -11.06
CA ASN A 50 -8.26 10.98 -11.32
C ASN A 50 -6.91 11.21 -12.03
N ARG A 51 -6.04 10.20 -12.03
CA ARG A 51 -4.67 10.27 -12.58
C ARG A 51 -4.34 8.99 -13.37
N PRO A 52 -5.17 8.57 -14.35
CA PRO A 52 -5.01 7.29 -15.05
C PRO A 52 -3.71 7.16 -15.86
N GLU A 53 -2.99 8.26 -16.07
CA GLU A 53 -1.69 8.31 -16.74
C GLU A 53 -0.53 7.82 -15.85
N VAL A 54 -0.69 7.81 -14.52
CA VAL A 54 0.40 7.44 -13.61
C VAL A 54 0.58 5.93 -13.54
N ASN A 55 1.82 5.48 -13.33
CA ASN A 55 2.10 4.08 -13.07
C ASN A 55 1.84 3.79 -11.59
N LEU A 56 0.84 2.97 -11.31
CA LEU A 56 0.48 2.60 -9.95
C LEU A 56 0.86 1.15 -9.67
N THR A 57 1.76 0.98 -8.70
CA THR A 57 2.09 -0.32 -8.11
C THR A 57 1.61 -0.37 -6.67
N VAL A 58 0.93 -1.45 -6.31
CA VAL A 58 0.42 -1.70 -4.96
C VAL A 58 0.99 -3.02 -4.43
N ILE A 59 1.55 -2.99 -3.24
CA ILE A 59 1.92 -4.18 -2.48
C ILE A 59 1.04 -4.26 -1.24
N HIS A 60 0.21 -5.30 -1.14
CA HIS A 60 -0.62 -5.55 0.03
C HIS A 60 -0.18 -6.83 0.74
N SER A 61 0.31 -6.68 1.97
CA SER A 61 0.76 -7.78 2.79
C SER A 61 -0.28 -8.17 3.84
N VAL A 62 -0.58 -9.47 3.90
CA VAL A 62 -1.56 -10.07 4.81
C VAL A 62 -0.97 -11.26 5.55
N HIS A 63 -1.65 -11.73 6.60
CA HIS A 63 -1.17 -12.88 7.36
C HIS A 63 -1.43 -14.18 6.58
N SER A 64 -2.68 -14.43 6.18
CA SER A 64 -3.08 -15.49 5.25
C SER A 64 -3.90 -14.94 4.06
N PRO A 65 -4.13 -15.73 2.99
CA PRO A 65 -4.97 -15.30 1.87
C PRO A 65 -6.44 -15.03 2.22
N GLU A 66 -6.96 -15.59 3.31
CA GLU A 66 -8.32 -15.25 3.79
C GLU A 66 -8.38 -13.87 4.47
N ASP A 67 -7.24 -13.32 4.91
CA ASP A 67 -7.15 -12.02 5.56
C ASP A 67 -7.11 -10.82 4.58
N VAL A 68 -7.29 -11.08 3.27
CA VAL A 68 -7.27 -10.02 2.26
C VAL A 68 -8.49 -9.12 2.40
N ILE A 69 -8.28 -7.97 3.05
CA ILE A 69 -9.27 -6.89 3.13
C ILE A 69 -9.44 -6.29 1.73
N PHE A 70 -10.68 -6.05 1.32
CA PHE A 70 -11.07 -5.56 -0.01
C PHE A 70 -10.75 -6.53 -1.18
N LYS A 71 -10.73 -7.84 -0.94
CA LYS A 71 -10.41 -8.85 -1.96
C LYS A 71 -11.17 -8.68 -3.29
N SER A 72 -12.51 -8.63 -3.24
CA SER A 72 -13.35 -8.50 -4.44
C SER A 72 -13.09 -7.19 -5.18
N GLU A 73 -12.91 -6.11 -4.44
CA GLU A 73 -12.66 -4.80 -5.02
C GLU A 73 -11.29 -4.69 -5.68
N TRP A 74 -10.26 -5.33 -5.11
CA TRP A 74 -8.97 -5.44 -5.80
C TRP A 74 -9.09 -6.14 -7.16
N GLN A 75 -9.91 -7.20 -7.23
CA GLN A 75 -10.17 -7.91 -8.49
C GLN A 75 -10.89 -7.01 -9.50
N GLU A 76 -11.90 -6.25 -9.05
CA GLU A 76 -12.61 -5.28 -9.89
C GLU A 76 -11.68 -4.18 -10.41
N LEU A 77 -10.81 -3.63 -9.54
CA LEU A 77 -9.85 -2.62 -9.93
C LEU A 77 -8.81 -3.15 -10.93
N GLN A 78 -8.29 -4.36 -10.75
CA GLN A 78 -7.38 -4.97 -11.72
C GLN A 78 -8.06 -5.22 -13.08
N ALA A 79 -9.31 -5.68 -13.08
CA ALA A 79 -10.07 -5.88 -14.32
C ALA A 79 -10.34 -4.55 -15.05
N LYS A 80 -10.67 -3.49 -14.30
CA LYS A 80 -10.95 -2.15 -14.85
C LYS A 80 -9.70 -1.38 -15.27
N TYR A 81 -8.58 -1.58 -14.58
CA TYR A 81 -7.33 -0.84 -14.78
C TYR A 81 -6.15 -1.80 -15.02
N PRO A 82 -5.95 -2.27 -16.27
CA PRO A 82 -4.89 -3.24 -16.57
C PRO A 82 -3.45 -2.79 -16.27
N LYS A 83 -3.22 -1.48 -16.12
CA LYS A 83 -1.92 -0.90 -15.71
C LYS A 83 -1.67 -0.97 -14.21
N LEU A 84 -2.67 -1.30 -13.39
CA LEU A 84 -2.50 -1.51 -11.96
C LEU A 84 -1.64 -2.75 -11.73
N ASN A 85 -0.42 -2.54 -11.25
CA ASN A 85 0.44 -3.62 -10.81
C ASN A 85 0.16 -3.93 -9.33
N LEU A 86 -0.74 -4.89 -9.07
CA LEU A 86 -1.12 -5.31 -7.73
C LEU A 86 -0.38 -6.61 -7.34
N VAL A 87 0.29 -6.57 -6.20
CA VAL A 87 0.97 -7.72 -5.60
C VAL A 87 0.40 -7.93 -4.20
N ILE A 88 -0.20 -9.10 -3.98
CA ILE A 88 -0.69 -9.51 -2.66
C ILE A 88 0.24 -10.61 -2.14
N ASN A 89 0.83 -10.41 -0.97
CA ASN A 89 1.68 -11.41 -0.32
C ASN A 89 1.11 -11.84 1.03
N ALA A 90 1.12 -13.15 1.30
CA ALA A 90 0.66 -13.74 2.55
C ALA A 90 1.84 -14.32 3.33
N SER A 91 1.87 -14.08 4.65
CA SER A 91 3.03 -14.45 5.47
C SER A 91 3.09 -15.90 5.95
N VAL A 92 1.98 -16.66 5.92
CA VAL A 92 1.91 -18.01 6.52
C VAL A 92 1.53 -19.12 5.54
N VAL A 93 1.09 -18.79 4.32
CA VAL A 93 0.72 -19.81 3.33
C VAL A 93 1.55 -19.65 2.06
N ALA A 94 2.46 -20.61 1.85
CA ALA A 94 3.13 -20.83 0.57
C ALA A 94 2.26 -21.75 -0.29
N THR A 95 1.22 -21.21 -0.92
CA THR A 95 0.56 -21.89 -2.04
C THR A 95 1.12 -21.36 -3.35
N GLU A 96 1.14 -22.20 -4.41
CA GLU A 96 1.60 -21.80 -5.75
C GLU A 96 0.99 -20.44 -6.15
N GLY A 97 1.86 -19.46 -6.45
CA GLY A 97 1.47 -18.10 -6.80
C GLY A 97 1.62 -17.04 -5.70
N PHE A 98 1.97 -17.41 -4.46
CA PHE A 98 2.22 -16.46 -3.37
C PHE A 98 3.69 -16.48 -2.91
N ALA A 99 4.33 -15.30 -2.86
CA ALA A 99 5.62 -15.15 -2.18
C ALA A 99 5.41 -15.29 -0.67
N SER A 100 5.85 -16.41 -0.11
CA SER A 100 5.72 -16.77 1.30
C SER A 100 6.81 -16.12 2.15
N ASP A 101 6.80 -14.79 2.24
CA ASP A 101 7.69 -14.05 3.12
C ASP A 101 7.03 -12.76 3.62
N ARG A 102 7.38 -12.37 4.86
CA ARG A 102 7.16 -10.99 5.33
C ARG A 102 7.82 -10.05 4.31
N ILE A 103 7.30 -8.82 4.14
CA ILE A 103 7.89 -7.87 3.20
C ILE A 103 9.41 -7.85 3.34
N SER A 104 10.09 -8.12 2.23
CA SER A 104 11.54 -8.20 2.16
C SER A 104 12.04 -7.25 1.07
N ALA A 105 13.33 -6.90 1.16
CA ALA A 105 14.00 -6.16 0.11
C ALA A 105 13.91 -6.86 -1.26
N GLU A 106 13.85 -8.20 -1.26
CA GLU A 106 13.79 -9.01 -2.47
C GLU A 106 12.42 -8.92 -3.13
N ILE A 107 11.33 -9.03 -2.36
CA ILE A 107 9.97 -8.81 -2.88
C ILE A 107 9.87 -7.43 -3.50
N ILE A 108 10.32 -6.39 -2.78
CA ILE A 108 10.27 -5.02 -3.30
C ILE A 108 11.09 -4.88 -4.58
N LYS A 109 12.29 -5.47 -4.62
CA LYS A 109 13.17 -5.43 -5.81
C LYS A 109 12.56 -6.15 -7.01
N ASN A 110 11.88 -7.28 -6.80
CA ASN A 110 11.26 -8.04 -7.88
C ASN A 110 10.08 -7.29 -8.49
N VAL A 111 9.32 -6.56 -7.68
CA VAL A 111 8.17 -5.77 -8.13
C VAL A 111 8.63 -4.43 -8.71
N VAL A 112 9.60 -3.79 -8.05
CA VAL A 112 10.14 -2.48 -8.40
C VAL A 112 11.67 -2.52 -8.34
N PRO A 113 12.35 -2.91 -9.45
CA PRO A 113 13.81 -3.04 -9.48
C PRO A 113 14.55 -1.73 -9.15
N ASN A 114 13.95 -0.58 -9.48
CA ASN A 114 14.49 0.74 -9.19
C ASN A 114 13.53 1.61 -8.37
N VAL A 115 13.52 1.40 -7.05
CA VAL A 115 12.60 2.10 -6.14
C VAL A 115 12.78 3.62 -6.10
N SER A 116 13.94 4.16 -6.53
CA SER A 116 14.16 5.62 -6.58
C SER A 116 13.25 6.33 -7.59
N ASP A 117 12.71 5.60 -8.56
CA ASP A 117 11.84 6.15 -9.59
C ASP A 117 10.41 6.32 -9.10
N TYR A 118 10.10 5.85 -7.88
CA TYR A 118 8.76 5.81 -7.32
C TYR A 118 8.62 6.75 -6.13
N THR A 119 7.46 7.40 -6.07
CA THR A 119 6.95 7.95 -4.81
C THR A 119 6.40 6.80 -3.99
N VAL A 120 7.05 6.51 -2.87
CA VAL A 120 6.64 5.42 -1.98
C VAL A 120 5.72 5.96 -0.90
N MET A 121 4.57 5.32 -0.68
CA MET A 121 3.65 5.64 0.41
C MET A 121 3.28 4.36 1.14
N THR A 122 3.47 4.31 2.45
CA THR A 122 3.26 3.07 3.20
C THR A 122 2.55 3.27 4.53
N CYS A 123 1.73 2.28 4.87
CA CYS A 123 1.00 2.20 6.13
C CYS A 123 0.95 0.73 6.61
N GLY A 124 1.29 0.50 7.87
CA GLY A 124 1.35 -0.83 8.46
C GLY A 124 2.16 -0.85 9.75
N PRO A 125 2.47 -2.04 10.30
CA PRO A 125 3.27 -2.18 11.53
C PRO A 125 4.66 -1.52 11.41
N GLU A 126 5.23 -1.08 12.53
CA GLU A 126 6.51 -0.35 12.52
C GLU A 126 7.66 -1.16 11.89
N ALA A 127 7.75 -2.46 12.19
CA ALA A 127 8.74 -3.36 11.61
C ALA A 127 8.63 -3.40 10.07
N TYR A 128 7.41 -3.38 9.54
CA TYR A 128 7.11 -3.39 8.11
C TYR A 128 7.63 -2.11 7.43
N MET A 129 7.30 -0.95 7.99
CA MET A 129 7.75 0.34 7.47
C MET A 129 9.27 0.51 7.57
N THR A 130 9.88 -0.03 8.63
CA THR A 130 11.33 0.04 8.84
C THR A 130 12.09 -0.71 7.75
N THR A 131 11.59 -1.88 7.32
CA THR A 131 12.18 -2.63 6.18
C THR A 131 12.17 -1.79 4.90
N LEU A 132 11.04 -1.14 4.58
CA LEU A 132 10.91 -0.25 3.41
C LEU A 132 11.86 0.95 3.49
N LYS A 133 11.95 1.57 4.67
CA LYS A 133 12.88 2.70 4.92
C LYS A 133 14.34 2.30 4.69
N LYS A 134 14.76 1.13 5.22
CA LYS A 134 16.12 0.59 5.04
C LYS A 134 16.43 0.32 3.58
N TYR A 135 15.51 -0.35 2.86
CA TYR A 135 15.69 -0.67 1.45
C TYR A 135 15.88 0.60 0.60
N ARG A 136 15.02 1.60 0.78
CA ARG A 136 15.12 2.88 0.06
C ARG A 136 16.41 3.64 0.32
N ASN A 137 16.88 3.69 1.58
CA ASN A 137 18.09 4.46 1.91
C ASN A 137 19.33 4.01 1.13
N ARG A 138 19.33 2.77 0.63
CA ARG A 138 20.36 2.23 -0.27
C ARG A 138 20.40 2.90 -1.65
N PHE A 139 19.34 3.56 -2.08
CA PHE A 139 19.16 4.13 -3.43
C PHE A 139 19.11 5.67 -3.45
N ARG A 140 19.63 6.34 -2.43
CA ARG A 140 19.45 7.79 -2.22
C ARG A 140 20.19 8.66 -3.27
N ARG A 141 19.61 8.83 -4.46
CA ARG A 141 19.91 9.92 -5.40
C ARG A 141 18.60 10.57 -5.86
N LYS A 142 18.41 11.84 -5.47
CA LYS A 142 17.28 12.78 -5.73
C LYS A 142 16.05 12.70 -4.81
N ARG A 143 15.58 13.91 -4.44
CA ARG A 143 14.42 14.22 -3.61
C ARG A 143 13.13 13.74 -4.31
N ARG A 144 12.49 12.70 -3.80
CA ARG A 144 11.05 12.43 -4.02
C ARG A 144 10.40 12.18 -2.65
N SER A 145 9.27 12.84 -2.43
CA SER A 145 8.57 12.97 -1.15
C SER A 145 8.04 11.62 -0.68
N ILE A 146 8.20 11.33 0.61
CA ILE A 146 7.65 10.12 1.20
C ILE A 146 6.82 10.50 2.39
N LEU A 147 5.58 10.05 2.33
CA LEU A 147 4.64 10.10 3.42
C LEU A 147 4.62 8.70 4.04
N TYR A 148 4.85 8.66 5.35
CA TYR A 148 4.75 7.46 6.18
C TYR A 148 3.62 7.69 7.17
N ARG A 149 2.77 6.70 7.39
CA ARG A 149 1.83 6.73 8.51
C ARG A 149 1.91 5.43 9.31
N SER A 150 2.36 5.55 10.56
CA SER A 150 2.18 4.51 11.57
C SER A 150 0.75 4.56 12.10
N PHE A 151 0.18 3.41 12.45
CA PHE A 151 -0.86 3.40 13.47
C PHE A 151 -0.17 3.58 14.82
N LEU A 152 -0.43 4.71 15.47
CA LEU A 152 -0.29 4.92 16.89
C LEU A 152 -1.59 5.58 17.35
#